data_AF-A0A2H6NDQ5-F1
#
_entry.id   AF-A0A2H6NDQ5-F1
#
_cell.length_a   1.000
_cell.length_b   1.000
_cell.length_c   1.000
_cell.angle_alpha   90.00
_cell.angle_beta   90.00
_cell.angle_gamma   90.00
#
_symmetry.space_group_name_H-M   'P 1'
#
loop_
_entity.id
_entity.type
_entity.pdbx_description
1 polymer ?
#
loop_
_entity_poly.entity_id
_entity_poly.type
_entity_poly.pdbx_seq_one_letter_code
_entity_poly.pdbx_strand_id
1 'polypeptide(L)'
;VYARMSEVLGITDDNQVLETFMSKIVTNLKYWGTCEPVISRTLQFLNDLSVGYILLKKLVKIDAVKFMLQNHTSKHFPFLGVNDNYGLTDLRCRTIFYTALTRLLMVDLGEDEDEFENFMLPLTVSFETLAQIFNNSFKQEEAKVGYSK
;
A
#
# COMPACT_ATOMS: atom_id res chain seq x y z
N VAL A 1 9.97 -26.31 11.56
CA VAL A 1 9.52 -25.31 10.56
C VAL A 1 10.58 -25.11 9.47
N TYR A 2 11.81 -24.69 9.80
CA TYR A 2 12.93 -24.57 8.84
C TYR A 2 13.18 -25.84 8.01
N ALA A 3 13.19 -27.03 8.61
CA ALA A 3 13.37 -28.29 7.89
C ALA A 3 12.30 -28.52 6.80
N ARG A 4 11.05 -28.15 7.06
CA ARG A 4 9.97 -28.31 6.07
C ARG A 4 10.00 -27.25 4.97
N MET A 5 10.41 -26.03 5.30
CA MET A 5 10.60 -24.96 4.30
C MET A 5 11.77 -25.27 3.36
N SER A 6 12.87 -25.81 3.89
CA SER A 6 14.00 -26.26 3.08
C SER A 6 13.60 -27.42 2.16
N GLU A 7 12.87 -28.42 2.67
CA GLU A 7 12.40 -29.56 1.86
C GLU A 7 11.38 -29.20 0.77
N VAL A 8 10.44 -28.31 1.06
CA VAL A 8 9.30 -28.04 0.16
C VAL A 8 9.58 -26.87 -0.77
N LEU A 9 10.34 -25.86 -0.31
CA LEU A 9 10.59 -24.62 -1.05
C LEU A 9 12.06 -24.44 -1.43
N GLY A 10 12.96 -25.33 -1.00
CA GLY A 10 14.40 -25.21 -1.27
C GLY A 10 15.10 -24.10 -0.48
N ILE A 11 14.44 -23.52 0.52
CA ILE A 11 14.94 -22.34 1.23
C ILE A 11 16.02 -22.73 2.26
N THR A 12 17.20 -22.13 2.13
CA THR A 12 18.38 -22.44 2.96
C THR A 12 18.86 -21.30 3.85
N ASP A 13 18.36 -20.07 3.65
CA ASP A 13 18.73 -18.89 4.44
C ASP A 13 17.51 -18.00 4.76
N ASP A 14 17.61 -17.24 5.86
CA ASP A 14 16.58 -16.34 6.37
C ASP A 14 16.16 -15.29 5.34
N ASN A 15 17.08 -14.83 4.47
CA ASN A 15 16.74 -13.81 3.46
C ASN A 15 15.78 -14.35 2.38
N GLN A 16 15.97 -15.59 1.93
CA GLN A 16 15.05 -16.24 0.97
C GLN A 16 13.65 -16.47 1.57
N VAL A 17 13.58 -16.72 2.88
CA VAL A 17 12.29 -16.80 3.59
C VAL A 17 11.56 -15.45 3.51
N LEU A 18 12.27 -14.34 3.79
CA LEU A 18 11.70 -13.00 3.71
C LEU A 18 11.26 -12.62 2.29
N GLU A 19 12.06 -12.95 1.27
CA GLU A 19 11.70 -12.74 -0.13
C GLU A 19 10.43 -13.51 -0.50
N THR A 20 10.32 -14.76 -0.05
CA THR A 20 9.13 -15.60 -0.27
C THR A 20 7.91 -14.98 0.41
N PHE A 21 8.04 -14.50 1.65
CA PHE A 21 6.97 -13.84 2.38
C PHE A 21 6.50 -12.56 1.69
N MET A 22 7.43 -11.68 1.31
CA MET A 22 7.09 -10.43 0.64
C MET A 22 6.47 -10.66 -0.74
N SER A 23 7.00 -11.61 -1.52
CA SER A 23 6.41 -12.00 -2.80
C SER A 23 4.99 -12.54 -2.64
N LYS A 24 4.75 -13.30 -1.56
CA LYS A 24 3.42 -13.83 -1.24
C LYS A 24 2.45 -12.72 -0.81
N ILE A 25 2.90 -11.76 -0.01
CA ILE A 25 2.13 -10.57 0.36
C ILE A 25 1.69 -9.81 -0.90
N VAL A 26 2.63 -9.48 -1.78
CA VAL A 26 2.33 -8.77 -3.04
C VAL A 26 1.33 -9.55 -3.88
N THR A 27 1.55 -10.84 -4.06
CA THR A 27 0.65 -11.71 -4.86
C THR A 27 -0.74 -11.77 -4.26
N ASN A 28 -0.86 -11.93 -2.94
CA ASN A 28 -2.15 -11.94 -2.26
C ASN A 28 -2.91 -10.61 -2.48
N LEU A 29 -2.25 -9.47 -2.28
CA LEU A 29 -2.89 -8.16 -2.41
C LEU A 29 -3.23 -7.80 -3.87
N LYS A 30 -2.45 -8.28 -4.86
CA LYS A 30 -2.73 -8.08 -6.29
C LYS A 30 -3.93 -8.88 -6.77
N TYR A 31 -3.95 -10.18 -6.48
CA TYR A 31 -4.89 -11.11 -7.13
C TYR A 31 -6.11 -11.46 -6.27
N TRP A 32 -6.05 -11.24 -4.95
CA TRP A 32 -7.15 -11.51 -4.02
C TRP A 32 -7.76 -10.24 -3.43
N GLY A 33 -7.69 -9.13 -4.18
CA GLY A 33 -8.14 -7.80 -3.75
C GLY A 33 -9.64 -7.65 -3.47
N THR A 34 -10.45 -8.70 -3.64
CA THR A 34 -11.87 -8.76 -3.27
C THR A 34 -12.17 -9.70 -2.09
N CYS A 35 -11.17 -10.48 -1.63
CA CYS A 35 -11.33 -11.43 -0.54
C CYS A 35 -10.87 -10.82 0.78
N GLU A 36 -11.79 -10.17 1.50
CA GLU A 36 -11.50 -9.45 2.76
C GLU A 36 -10.67 -10.27 3.76
N PRO A 37 -10.98 -11.55 4.06
CA PRO A 37 -10.20 -12.30 5.04
C PRO A 37 -8.74 -12.52 4.63
N VAL A 38 -8.49 -12.66 3.32
CA VAL A 38 -7.13 -12.82 2.78
C VAL A 38 -6.38 -11.50 2.87
N ILE A 39 -7.02 -10.39 2.49
CA ILE A 39 -6.43 -9.05 2.56
C ILE A 39 -6.09 -8.71 3.99
N SER A 40 -7.06 -8.81 4.90
CA SER A 40 -6.93 -8.47 6.32
C SER A 40 -5.78 -9.24 6.99
N ARG A 41 -5.73 -10.56 6.82
CA ARG A 41 -4.63 -11.39 7.36
C ARG A 41 -3.27 -11.09 6.71
N THR A 42 -3.25 -10.82 5.40
CA THR A 42 -2.02 -10.47 4.67
C THR A 42 -1.47 -9.13 5.17
N LEU A 43 -2.33 -8.13 5.36
CA LEU A 43 -1.95 -6.81 5.85
C LEU A 43 -1.54 -6.83 7.32
N GLN A 44 -2.20 -7.64 8.16
CA GLN A 44 -1.76 -7.84 9.54
C GLN A 44 -0.35 -8.43 9.57
N PHE A 45 -0.09 -9.47 8.77
CA PHE A 45 1.23 -10.07 8.68
C PHE A 45 2.30 -9.07 8.19
N LEU A 46 1.98 -8.27 7.18
CA LEU A 46 2.85 -7.18 6.73
C LEU A 46 3.12 -6.17 7.85
N ASN A 47 2.10 -5.78 8.62
CA ASN A 47 2.25 -4.85 9.74
C ASN A 47 3.18 -5.41 10.82
N ASP A 48 3.01 -6.68 11.18
CA ASP A 48 3.83 -7.35 12.19
C ASP A 48 5.31 -7.41 11.76
N LEU A 49 5.57 -7.69 10.48
CA LEU A 49 6.91 -7.65 9.90
C LEU A 49 7.51 -6.23 9.91
N SER A 50 6.67 -5.20 9.81
CA SER A 50 7.10 -3.81 9.69
C SER A 50 7.41 -3.11 11.03
N VAL A 51 7.39 -3.81 12.16
CA VAL A 51 7.64 -3.21 13.50
C VAL A 51 9.12 -3.24 13.89
N GLY A 52 9.88 -4.24 13.46
CA GLY A 52 11.28 -4.43 13.88
C GLY A 52 12.29 -3.73 12.96
N TYR A 53 13.05 -2.77 13.48
CA TYR A 53 14.04 -2.00 12.68
C TYR A 53 15.07 -2.86 11.94
N ILE A 54 15.64 -3.89 12.60
CA ILE A 54 16.63 -4.79 11.98
C ILE A 54 15.99 -5.56 10.81
N LEU A 55 14.74 -5.98 10.98
CA LEU A 55 13.99 -6.67 9.93
C LEU A 55 13.65 -5.72 8.78
N LEU A 56 13.21 -4.51 9.08
CA LEU A 56 12.95 -3.46 8.09
C LEU A 56 14.17 -3.22 7.19
N LYS A 57 15.39 -3.10 7.75
CA LYS A 57 16.64 -2.96 6.97
C LYS A 57 16.92 -4.10 5.99
N LYS A 58 16.44 -5.31 6.28
CA LYS A 58 16.51 -6.44 5.35
C LYS A 58 15.39 -6.35 4.30
N LEU A 59 14.17 -6.01 4.73
CA LEU A 59 12.99 -5.94 3.88
C LEU A 59 13.12 -4.89 2.77
N VAL A 60 13.64 -3.69 3.06
CA VAL A 60 13.77 -2.61 2.05
C VAL A 60 14.65 -2.98 0.85
N LYS A 61 15.54 -3.96 1.02
CA LYS A 61 16.39 -4.46 -0.08
C LYS A 61 15.64 -5.40 -1.03
N ILE A 62 14.50 -5.95 -0.63
CA ILE A 62 13.73 -6.93 -1.38
C ILE A 62 12.91 -6.23 -2.48
N ASP A 63 13.01 -6.73 -3.71
CA ASP A 63 12.33 -6.13 -4.88
C ASP A 63 10.80 -6.07 -4.72
N ALA A 64 10.20 -7.05 -4.04
CA ALA A 64 8.77 -7.02 -3.73
C ALA A 64 8.38 -5.82 -2.85
N VAL A 65 9.24 -5.39 -1.91
CA VAL A 65 9.00 -4.21 -1.07
C VAL A 65 9.15 -2.93 -1.90
N LYS A 66 10.23 -2.82 -2.68
CA LYS A 66 10.43 -1.69 -3.60
C LYS A 66 9.27 -1.54 -4.57
N PHE A 67 8.80 -2.65 -5.12
CA PHE A 67 7.61 -2.68 -5.96
C PHE A 67 6.40 -2.06 -5.23
N MET A 68 6.14 -2.45 -3.97
CA MET A 68 5.01 -1.92 -3.21
C MET A 68 5.16 -0.42 -2.93
N LEU A 69 6.36 0.04 -2.57
CA LEU A 69 6.65 1.46 -2.34
C LEU A 69 6.41 2.29 -3.60
N GLN A 70 6.76 1.79 -4.78
CA GLN A 70 6.58 2.49 -6.05
C GLN A 70 5.16 2.35 -6.65
N ASN A 71 4.40 1.34 -6.25
CA ASN A 71 3.15 0.94 -6.94
C ASN A 71 1.96 0.77 -5.98
N HIS A 72 1.76 1.69 -5.04
CA HIS A 72 0.75 1.60 -3.98
C HIS A 72 -0.62 2.24 -4.35
N THR A 73 -1.13 1.99 -5.56
CA THR A 73 -2.44 2.51 -6.02
C THR A 73 -3.41 1.39 -6.39
N SER A 74 -4.69 1.72 -6.60
CA SER A 74 -5.73 0.76 -7.00
C SER A 74 -5.44 0.04 -8.31
N LYS A 75 -4.60 0.61 -9.18
CA LYS A 75 -4.10 -0.03 -10.41
C LYS A 75 -3.35 -1.35 -10.13
N HIS A 76 -2.63 -1.41 -9.01
CA HIS A 76 -1.82 -2.56 -8.63
C HIS A 76 -2.41 -3.34 -7.46
N PHE A 77 -3.14 -2.65 -6.57
CA PHE A 77 -3.74 -3.24 -5.40
C PHE A 77 -5.24 -2.92 -5.39
N PRO A 78 -6.11 -3.80 -5.92
CA PRO A 78 -7.53 -3.50 -6.13
C PRO A 78 -8.28 -3.06 -4.86
N PHE A 79 -7.86 -3.55 -3.68
CA PHE A 79 -8.47 -3.17 -2.39
C PHE A 79 -8.29 -1.69 -2.01
N LEU A 80 -7.41 -0.95 -2.70
CA LEU A 80 -7.24 0.50 -2.51
C LEU A 80 -8.26 1.31 -3.31
N GLY A 81 -8.98 0.68 -4.23
CA GLY A 81 -10.00 1.32 -5.07
C GLY A 81 -11.30 1.61 -4.31
N VAL A 82 -12.20 2.31 -5.00
CA VAL A 82 -13.59 2.51 -4.54
C VAL A 82 -14.41 1.34 -5.06
N ASN A 83 -14.93 0.50 -4.16
CA ASN A 83 -15.93 -0.51 -4.50
C ASN A 83 -17.33 0.00 -4.11
N ASP A 84 -18.35 -0.45 -4.85
CA ASP A 84 -19.76 -0.09 -4.60
C ASP A 84 -20.23 -0.48 -3.19
N ASN A 85 -19.58 -1.47 -2.58
CA ASN A 85 -19.85 -1.94 -1.23
C ASN A 85 -18.83 -1.34 -0.24
N TYR A 86 -18.84 -0.01 -0.11
CA TYR A 86 -17.89 0.75 0.70
C TYR A 86 -17.99 0.38 2.20
N GLY A 87 -17.24 -0.64 2.60
CA GLY A 87 -17.24 -1.14 3.97
C GLY A 87 -16.20 -0.45 4.84
N LEU A 88 -16.48 -0.30 6.13
CA LEU A 88 -15.51 0.18 7.14
C LEU A 88 -14.21 -0.67 7.15
N THR A 89 -14.30 -1.92 6.72
CA THR A 89 -13.16 -2.84 6.65
C THR A 89 -12.13 -2.43 5.59
N ASP A 90 -12.57 -1.90 4.44
CA ASP A 90 -11.67 -1.45 3.38
C ASP A 90 -10.84 -0.25 3.83
N LEU A 91 -11.47 0.68 4.56
CA LEU A 91 -10.78 1.81 5.18
C LEU A 91 -9.70 1.35 6.16
N ARG A 92 -10.02 0.37 7.02
CA ARG A 92 -9.05 -0.21 7.97
C ARG A 92 -7.86 -0.84 7.24
N CYS A 93 -8.12 -1.63 6.20
CA CYS A 93 -7.08 -2.25 5.38
C CYS A 93 -6.16 -1.18 4.74
N ARG A 94 -6.74 -0.12 4.17
CA ARG A 94 -5.95 1.01 3.63
C ARG A 94 -5.05 1.64 4.69
N THR A 95 -5.58 1.92 5.88
CA THR A 95 -4.78 2.49 6.98
C THR A 95 -3.64 1.56 7.39
N ILE A 96 -3.88 0.26 7.57
CA ILE A 96 -2.84 -0.70 7.95
C ILE A 96 -1.75 -0.79 6.88
N PHE A 97 -2.16 -0.83 5.60
CA PHE A 97 -1.25 -0.90 4.46
C PHE A 97 -0.31 0.30 4.41
N TYR A 98 -0.85 1.53 4.44
CA TYR A 98 -0.01 2.73 4.43
C TYR A 98 0.82 2.89 5.71
N THR A 99 0.31 2.45 6.86
CA THR A 99 1.11 2.43 8.10
C THR A 99 2.37 1.57 7.94
N ALA A 100 2.25 0.39 7.36
CA ALA A 100 3.38 -0.50 7.14
C ALA A 100 4.34 0.02 6.06
N LEU A 101 3.81 0.52 4.94
CA LEU A 101 4.59 1.12 3.86
C LEU A 101 5.40 2.32 4.31
N THR A 102 4.80 3.24 5.07
CA THR A 102 5.52 4.41 5.59
C THR A 102 6.65 3.98 6.52
N ARG A 103 6.46 2.95 7.36
CA ARG A 103 7.57 2.43 8.19
C ARG A 103 8.72 1.86 7.36
N LEU A 104 8.41 1.21 6.24
CA LEU A 104 9.40 0.70 5.28
C LEU A 104 10.13 1.84 4.57
N LEU A 105 9.40 2.85 4.10
CA LEU A 105 9.95 4.04 3.44
C LEU A 105 10.89 4.83 4.36
N MET A 106 10.54 4.94 5.65
CA MET A 106 11.28 5.76 6.62
C MET A 106 12.65 5.20 7.01
N VAL A 107 12.99 3.97 6.59
CA VAL A 107 14.27 3.34 6.95
C VAL A 107 15.44 4.07 6.29
N ASP A 108 15.28 4.47 5.03
CA ASP A 108 16.33 5.04 4.18
C ASP A 108 15.98 6.47 3.71
N LEU A 109 14.96 7.11 4.29
CA LEU A 109 14.47 8.44 3.90
C LEU A 109 15.53 9.56 3.94
N GLY A 110 16.59 9.38 4.72
CA GLY A 110 17.70 10.34 4.78
C GLY A 110 18.73 10.18 3.67
N GLU A 111 18.65 9.11 2.88
CA GLU A 111 19.61 8.76 1.82
C GLU A 111 19.04 9.04 0.41
N ASP A 112 17.72 9.01 0.22
CA ASP A 112 17.05 9.18 -1.08
C ASP A 112 15.74 9.99 -0.96
N GLU A 113 15.82 11.30 -1.25
CA GLU A 113 14.67 12.22 -1.23
C GLU A 113 13.71 11.96 -2.41
N ASP A 114 14.24 11.52 -3.55
CA ASP A 114 13.46 11.21 -4.75
C ASP A 114 12.50 10.04 -4.50
N GLU A 115 12.91 9.03 -3.73
CA GLU A 115 12.04 7.90 -3.37
C GLU A 115 10.81 8.36 -2.57
N PHE A 116 10.98 9.31 -1.64
CA PHE A 116 9.87 9.89 -0.89
C PHE A 116 8.93 10.69 -1.80
N GLU A 117 9.48 11.54 -2.67
CA GLU A 117 8.67 12.33 -3.61
C GLU A 117 7.85 11.42 -4.54
N ASN A 118 8.48 10.40 -5.10
CA ASN A 118 7.83 9.40 -5.94
C ASN A 118 6.75 8.64 -5.17
N PHE A 119 7.00 8.32 -3.90
CA PHE A 119 6.00 7.70 -3.03
C PHE A 119 4.79 8.63 -2.81
N MET A 120 5.02 9.92 -2.62
CA MET A 120 3.94 10.89 -2.33
C MET A 120 3.17 11.33 -3.57
N LEU A 121 3.77 11.27 -4.76
CA LEU A 121 3.19 11.72 -6.03
C LEU A 121 1.74 11.26 -6.29
N PRO A 122 1.38 9.96 -6.21
CA PRO A 122 -0.01 9.53 -6.46
C PRO A 122 -1.01 10.07 -5.42
N LEU A 123 -0.57 10.35 -4.19
CA LEU A 123 -1.40 10.98 -3.16
C LEU A 123 -1.62 12.46 -3.49
N THR A 124 -0.56 13.17 -3.88
CA THR A 124 -0.63 14.58 -4.32
C THR A 124 -1.60 14.76 -5.47
N VAL A 125 -1.50 13.93 -6.52
CA VAL A 125 -2.43 13.95 -7.67
C VAL A 125 -3.87 13.71 -7.23
N SER A 126 -4.09 12.80 -6.28
CA SER A 126 -5.43 12.53 -5.74
C SER A 126 -6.00 13.74 -5.00
N PHE A 127 -5.20 14.41 -4.16
CA PHE A 127 -5.60 15.63 -3.45
C PHE A 127 -5.89 16.79 -4.41
N GLU A 128 -5.05 17.00 -5.42
CA GLU A 128 -5.26 18.02 -6.44
C GLU A 128 -6.55 17.78 -7.23
N THR A 129 -6.81 16.53 -7.61
CA THR A 129 -8.05 16.15 -8.30
C THR A 129 -9.28 16.47 -7.43
N LEU A 130 -9.24 16.12 -6.14
CA LEU A 130 -10.32 16.45 -5.22
C LEU A 130 -10.51 17.97 -5.07
N ALA A 131 -9.42 18.72 -4.90
CA ALA A 131 -9.47 20.18 -4.81
C ALA A 131 -10.10 20.83 -6.05
N GLN A 132 -9.77 20.34 -7.25
CA GLN A 132 -10.37 20.78 -8.50
C GLN A 132 -11.87 20.47 -8.57
N ILE A 133 -12.29 19.27 -8.16
CA ILE A 133 -13.71 18.89 -8.10
C ILE A 133 -14.47 19.85 -7.18
N PHE A 134 -13.98 20.06 -5.96
CA PHE A 134 -14.61 20.99 -5.01
C PHE A 134 -14.73 22.40 -5.59
N ASN A 135 -13.64 22.96 -6.15
CA ASN A 135 -13.65 24.30 -6.75
C ASN A 135 -14.64 24.42 -7.91
N ASN A 136 -14.82 23.38 -8.71
CA ASN A 136 -15.77 23.39 -9.83
C ASN A 136 -17.23 23.24 -9.35
N SER A 137 -17.47 22.45 -8.30
CA SER A 137 -18.80 22.35 -7.68
C SER A 137 -19.27 23.68 -7.11
N PHE A 138 -18.40 24.43 -6.41
CA PHE A 138 -18.74 25.75 -5.88
C PHE A 138 -19.08 26.77 -6.98
N LYS A 139 -18.33 26.76 -8.10
CA LYS A 139 -18.62 27.64 -9.26
C LYS A 139 -19.96 27.34 -9.93
N GLN A 140 -20.42 26.09 -9.93
CA GLN A 140 -21.73 25.72 -10.48
C GLN A 140 -22.90 26.14 -9.57
N GLU A 141 -22.71 26.20 -8.26
CA GLU A 141 -23.72 26.72 -7.32
C GLU A 141 -23.90 28.23 -7.43
N GLU A 142 -22.81 28.99 -7.54
CA GLU A 142 -22.87 30.46 -7.72
C GLU A 142 -23.58 30.85 -9.02
N ALA A 143 -23.34 30.11 -10.11
CA ALA A 143 -24.03 30.33 -11.38
C ALA A 143 -25.55 30.10 -11.27
N LYS A 144 -26.01 29.07 -10.53
CA LYS A 144 -27.44 28.79 -10.35
C LYS A 144 -28.17 29.84 -9.51
N VAL A 145 -27.49 30.42 -8.51
CA VAL A 145 -28.04 31.52 -7.71
C VAL A 145 -28.11 32.83 -8.51
N GLY A 146 -27.19 33.05 -9.45
CA GLY A 146 -27.18 34.22 -10.34
C GLY A 146 -28.30 34.26 -11.38
N TYR A 147 -28.81 33.10 -11.83
CA TYR A 147 -29.92 33.01 -12.80
C TYR A 147 -31.33 33.04 -12.16
N SER A 148 -31.42 33.11 -10.82
CA SER A 148 -32.70 33.18 -10.09
C SER A 148 -33.00 34.57 -9.51
N LYS A 149 -32.36 35.63 -10.02
CA LYS A 149 -32.64 37.03 -9.68
C LYS A 149 -33.13 37.82 -10.88
#